data_AF-A0A7K9SWQ5-F1
#
_entry.id   AF-A0A7K9SWQ5-F1
#
_cell.length_a   1.000
_cell.length_b   1.000
_cell.length_c   1.000
_cell.angle_alpha   90.00
_cell.angle_beta   90.00
_cell.angle_gamma   90.00
#
_symmetry.space_group_name_H-M   'P 1'
#
loop_
_entity.id
_entity.type
_entity.pdbx_description
1 polymer ?
#
loop_
_entity_poly.entity_id
_entity_poly.type
_entity_poly.pdbx_seq_one_letter_code
_entity_poly.pdbx_strand_id
1 'polypeptide(L)'
;PQQELLNALTWLSSNDWQQKAKGLFNIRCLAVCHSEVLLCRIHDVSLAVTKEVNNLRSKVSHFAISTLGELFRTLKKHMDPEVEEVAQVLLRKMGESNEFIQKAASQSLGIMVGNVTPARAMTGLMASAVQHRNALVRKCAAEHLLSVLEQIGAKKLLLGKRDSTDLLVNTLVKIAQDSHPDTRCYGRKMLNVLISHPKFDRYLKLSAPSRDL
;
A
#
# COMPACT_ATOMS: atom_id res chain seq x y z
N PRO A 1 19.08 -22.82 -3.16
CA PRO A 1 18.23 -21.59 -3.17
C PRO A 1 18.76 -20.49 -2.22
N GLN A 2 19.33 -20.83 -1.04
CA GLN A 2 19.94 -19.86 -0.13
C GLN A 2 21.12 -19.11 -0.76
N GLN A 3 22.03 -19.82 -1.44
CA GLN A 3 23.15 -19.19 -2.14
C GLN A 3 22.67 -18.26 -3.26
N GLU A 4 21.62 -18.63 -3.99
CA GLU A 4 21.01 -17.78 -5.02
C GLU A 4 20.42 -16.50 -4.44
N LEU A 5 19.81 -16.56 -3.25
CA LEU A 5 19.36 -15.36 -2.54
C LEU A 5 20.55 -14.45 -2.19
N LEU A 6 21.65 -14.99 -1.67
CA LEU A 6 22.85 -14.21 -1.36
C LEU A 6 23.41 -13.55 -2.61
N ASN A 7 23.55 -14.31 -3.70
CA ASN A 7 24.01 -13.80 -4.99
C ASN A 7 23.09 -12.68 -5.51
N ALA A 8 21.77 -12.86 -5.41
CA ALA A 8 20.79 -11.86 -5.84
C ALA A 8 20.93 -10.54 -5.08
N LEU A 9 21.13 -10.61 -3.76
CA LEU A 9 21.35 -9.43 -2.93
C LEU A 9 22.68 -8.75 -3.25
N THR A 10 23.75 -9.52 -3.48
CA THR A 10 25.03 -8.97 -3.95
C THR A 10 24.88 -8.24 -5.29
N TRP A 11 24.12 -8.80 -6.24
CA TRP A 11 23.86 -8.15 -7.52
C TRP A 11 23.02 -6.87 -7.36
N LEU A 12 22.07 -6.82 -6.43
CA LEU A 12 21.30 -5.60 -6.12
C LEU A 12 22.18 -4.50 -5.52
N SER A 13 23.22 -4.85 -4.77
CA SER A 13 24.20 -3.91 -4.22
C SER A 13 25.19 -3.36 -5.26
N SER A 14 25.26 -3.96 -6.45
CA SER A 14 26.17 -3.53 -7.53
C SER A 14 25.77 -2.17 -8.13
N ASN A 15 26.73 -1.42 -8.66
CA ASN A 15 26.44 -0.21 -9.44
C ASN A 15 26.01 -0.54 -10.88
N ASP A 16 26.22 -1.77 -11.34
CA ASP A 16 25.83 -2.22 -12.67
C ASP A 16 24.33 -2.51 -12.75
N TRP A 17 23.62 -1.77 -13.60
CA TRP A 17 22.18 -1.92 -13.80
C TRP A 17 21.78 -3.30 -14.32
N GLN A 18 22.66 -4.00 -15.07
CA GLN A 18 22.40 -5.33 -15.57
C GLN A 18 22.43 -6.36 -14.44
N GLN A 19 23.38 -6.20 -13.50
CA GLN A 19 23.42 -7.00 -12.28
C GLN A 19 22.18 -6.75 -11.44
N LYS A 20 21.78 -5.50 -11.23
CA LYS A 20 20.54 -5.19 -10.51
C LYS A 20 19.31 -5.85 -11.16
N ALA A 21 19.18 -5.76 -12.48
CA ALA A 21 18.10 -6.41 -13.22
C ALA A 21 18.11 -7.94 -13.05
N LYS A 22 19.31 -8.56 -13.06
CA LYS A 22 19.49 -9.99 -12.79
C LYS A 22 19.09 -10.35 -11.36
N GLY A 23 19.48 -9.54 -10.37
CA GLY A 23 19.09 -9.69 -8.97
C GLY A 23 17.58 -9.65 -8.78
N LEU A 24 16.92 -8.61 -9.32
CA LEU A 24 15.45 -8.47 -9.27
C LEU A 24 14.74 -9.67 -9.92
N PHE A 25 15.22 -10.12 -11.08
CA PHE A 25 14.68 -11.31 -11.73
C PHE A 25 14.82 -12.56 -10.85
N ASN A 26 15.99 -12.76 -10.24
CA ASN A 26 16.24 -13.91 -9.39
C ASN A 26 15.39 -13.91 -8.12
N ILE A 27 15.21 -12.74 -7.48
CA ILE A 27 14.29 -12.59 -6.34
C ILE A 27 12.85 -12.99 -6.73
N ARG A 28 12.37 -12.59 -7.91
CA ARG A 28 11.04 -13.02 -8.40
C ARG A 28 10.95 -14.53 -8.59
N CYS A 29 11.98 -15.14 -9.18
CA CYS A 29 12.04 -16.60 -9.34
C CYS A 29 12.02 -17.31 -7.98
N LEU A 30 12.79 -16.83 -7.01
CA LEU A 30 12.80 -17.38 -5.65
C LEU A 30 11.45 -17.20 -4.96
N ALA A 31 10.77 -16.07 -5.16
CA ALA A 31 9.44 -15.84 -4.58
C ALA A 31 8.40 -16.87 -5.06
N VAL A 32 8.50 -17.28 -6.33
CA VAL A 32 7.58 -18.26 -6.94
C VAL A 32 7.99 -19.70 -6.62
N CYS A 33 9.28 -20.03 -6.70
CA CYS A 33 9.74 -21.42 -6.62
C CYS A 33 10.19 -21.84 -5.22
N HIS A 34 10.68 -20.91 -4.39
CA HIS A 34 11.39 -21.17 -3.14
C HIS A 34 11.13 -20.07 -2.08
N SER A 35 9.86 -19.72 -1.89
CA SER A 35 9.43 -18.60 -1.03
C SER A 35 9.97 -18.68 0.41
N GLU A 36 10.17 -19.89 0.93
CA GLU A 36 10.70 -20.17 2.26
C GLU A 36 12.07 -19.53 2.51
N VAL A 37 12.91 -19.45 1.47
CA VAL A 37 14.24 -18.84 1.57
C VAL A 37 14.14 -17.32 1.70
N LEU A 38 13.12 -16.70 1.11
CA LEU A 38 12.87 -15.27 1.25
C LEU A 38 12.29 -14.93 2.63
N LEU A 39 11.44 -15.79 3.19
CA LEU A 39 10.81 -15.56 4.50
C LEU A 39 11.84 -15.38 5.63
N CYS A 40 12.95 -16.11 5.59
CA CYS A 40 14.03 -15.98 6.57
C CYS A 40 14.75 -14.62 6.53
N ARG A 41 14.62 -13.86 5.43
CA ARG A 41 15.30 -12.58 5.21
C ARG A 41 14.39 -11.54 4.53
N ILE A 42 13.10 -11.58 4.87
CA ILE A 42 12.09 -10.81 4.15
C ILE A 42 12.34 -9.31 4.22
N HIS A 43 12.83 -8.82 5.36
CA HIS A 43 13.15 -7.42 5.57
C HIS A 43 14.30 -6.98 4.65
N ASP A 44 15.42 -7.71 4.64
CA ASP A 44 16.58 -7.38 3.81
C ASP A 44 16.26 -7.42 2.31
N VAL A 45 15.47 -8.41 1.89
CA VAL A 45 14.99 -8.53 0.51
C VAL A 45 14.10 -7.35 0.16
N SER A 46 13.13 -7.03 1.02
CA SER A 46 12.19 -5.93 0.78
C SER A 46 12.92 -4.59 0.72
N LEU A 47 13.87 -4.34 1.62
CA LEU A 47 14.69 -3.14 1.64
C LEU A 47 15.52 -3.01 0.35
N ALA A 48 16.21 -4.09 -0.06
CA ALA A 48 17.04 -4.08 -1.25
C ALA A 48 16.23 -3.83 -2.53
N VAL A 49 15.06 -4.46 -2.67
CA VAL A 49 14.17 -4.24 -3.81
C VAL A 49 13.55 -2.84 -3.78
N THR A 50 13.10 -2.37 -2.62
CA THR A 50 12.46 -1.05 -2.44
C THR A 50 13.41 0.09 -2.82
N LYS A 51 14.70 -0.03 -2.48
CA LYS A 51 15.73 0.91 -2.90
C LYS A 51 15.76 1.09 -4.43
N GLU A 52 15.61 0.00 -5.18
CA GLU A 52 15.67 0.03 -6.64
C GLU A 52 14.42 0.59 -7.32
N VAL A 53 13.32 0.78 -6.60
CA VAL A 53 12.14 1.50 -7.12
C VAL A 53 12.49 2.95 -7.50
N ASN A 54 13.45 3.56 -6.81
CA ASN A 54 13.95 4.91 -7.11
C ASN A 54 15.15 4.94 -8.06
N ASN A 55 15.46 3.83 -8.73
CA ASN A 55 16.58 3.79 -9.67
C ASN A 55 16.35 4.74 -10.86
N LEU A 56 17.38 5.53 -11.21
CA LEU A 56 17.35 6.49 -12.32
C LEU A 56 17.08 5.82 -13.67
N ARG A 57 17.43 4.54 -13.81
CA ARG A 57 17.09 3.76 -14.99
C ARG A 57 15.68 3.21 -14.84
N SER A 58 14.75 3.79 -15.58
CA SER A 58 13.32 3.42 -15.59
C SER A 58 13.08 1.92 -15.72
N LYS A 59 13.88 1.20 -16.52
CA LYS A 59 13.80 -0.27 -16.65
C LYS A 59 14.07 -1.01 -15.33
N VAL A 60 15.06 -0.57 -14.55
CA VAL A 60 15.38 -1.16 -13.24
C VAL A 60 14.30 -0.81 -12.23
N SER A 61 13.85 0.46 -12.20
CA SER A 61 12.73 0.90 -11.37
C SER A 61 11.45 0.07 -11.64
N HIS A 62 11.10 -0.11 -12.90
CA HIS A 62 9.97 -0.94 -13.31
C HIS A 62 10.10 -2.40 -12.85
N PHE A 63 11.29 -2.99 -13.00
CA PHE A 63 11.55 -4.34 -12.50
C PHE A 63 11.44 -4.43 -10.98
N ALA A 64 11.87 -3.41 -10.24
CA ALA A 64 11.75 -3.36 -8.79
C ALA A 64 10.27 -3.27 -8.35
N ILE A 65 9.49 -2.39 -8.98
CA ILE A 65 8.04 -2.26 -8.75
C ILE A 65 7.32 -3.59 -9.01
N SER A 66 7.64 -4.24 -10.12
CA SER A 66 7.08 -5.55 -10.48
C SER A 66 7.49 -6.64 -9.49
N THR A 67 8.72 -6.57 -8.99
CA THR A 67 9.24 -7.53 -7.99
C THR A 67 8.50 -7.37 -6.66
N LEU A 68 8.26 -6.15 -6.19
CA LEU A 68 7.45 -5.91 -4.98
C LEU A 68 6.03 -6.47 -5.12
N GLY A 69 5.41 -6.28 -6.29
CA GLY A 69 4.09 -6.86 -6.56
C GLY A 69 4.10 -8.39 -6.46
N GLU A 70 5.15 -9.04 -6.97
CA GLU A 70 5.32 -10.49 -6.84
C GLU A 70 5.54 -10.94 -5.38
N LEU A 71 6.36 -10.19 -4.62
CA LEU A 71 6.57 -10.48 -3.20
C LEU A 71 5.28 -10.38 -2.40
N PHE A 72 4.45 -9.35 -2.63
CA PHE A 72 3.14 -9.26 -1.98
C PHE A 72 2.20 -10.40 -2.38
N ARG A 73 2.17 -10.77 -3.66
CA ARG A 73 1.32 -11.88 -4.14
C ARG A 73 1.70 -13.23 -3.51
N THR A 74 3.00 -13.49 -3.39
CA THR A 74 3.55 -14.78 -2.96
C THR A 74 3.64 -14.88 -1.44
N LEU A 75 4.23 -13.88 -0.78
CA LEU A 75 4.50 -13.88 0.66
C LEU A 75 3.31 -13.35 1.50
N LYS A 76 2.39 -12.61 0.87
CA LYS A 76 1.10 -12.18 1.48
C LYS A 76 1.31 -11.50 2.83
N LYS A 77 0.64 -11.99 3.88
CA LYS A 77 0.68 -11.43 5.25
C LYS A 77 2.07 -11.39 5.86
N HIS A 78 3.03 -12.19 5.37
CA HIS A 78 4.41 -12.08 5.85
C HIS A 78 5.02 -10.72 5.51
N MET A 79 4.53 -10.03 4.48
CA MET A 79 4.95 -8.67 4.09
C MET A 79 4.29 -7.57 4.93
N ASP A 80 3.38 -7.88 5.86
CA ASP A 80 2.67 -6.89 6.71
C ASP A 80 3.59 -5.87 7.42
N PRO A 81 4.82 -6.22 7.87
CA PRO A 81 5.77 -5.26 8.44
C PRO A 81 6.29 -4.24 7.41
N GLU A 82 6.40 -4.63 6.15
CA GLU A 82 7.03 -3.85 5.08
C GLU A 82 6.03 -2.92 4.35
N VAL A 83 4.73 -3.10 4.57
CA VAL A 83 3.64 -2.39 3.88
C VAL A 83 3.82 -0.88 3.91
N GLU A 84 4.18 -0.30 5.05
CA GLU A 84 4.23 1.16 5.21
C GLU A 84 5.30 1.81 4.31
N GLU A 85 6.54 1.32 4.39
CA GLU A 85 7.66 1.84 3.59
C GLU A 85 7.43 1.58 2.09
N VAL A 86 7.01 0.36 1.74
CA VAL A 86 6.79 -0.02 0.34
C VAL A 86 5.65 0.80 -0.27
N ALA A 87 4.53 0.94 0.43
CA ALA A 87 3.41 1.75 -0.04
C ALA A 87 3.84 3.20 -0.27
N GLN A 88 4.62 3.77 0.66
CA GLN A 88 5.11 5.13 0.53
C GLN A 88 5.98 5.33 -0.71
N VAL A 89 6.91 4.41 -0.99
CA VAL A 89 7.80 4.49 -2.15
C VAL A 89 7.05 4.29 -3.47
N LEU A 90 6.10 3.36 -3.53
CA LEU A 90 5.24 3.15 -4.71
C LEU A 90 4.33 4.35 -4.96
N LEU A 91 3.72 4.91 -3.92
CA LEU A 91 2.83 6.07 -4.02
C LEU A 91 3.57 7.32 -4.52
N ARG A 92 4.84 7.52 -4.12
CA ARG A 92 5.66 8.63 -4.66
C ARG A 92 5.79 8.58 -6.18
N LYS A 93 5.72 7.38 -6.79
CA LYS A 93 5.78 7.23 -8.26
C LYS A 93 4.59 7.84 -8.99
N MET A 94 3.45 8.00 -8.31
CA MET A 94 2.30 8.70 -8.88
C MET A 94 2.57 10.19 -9.12
N GLY A 95 3.60 10.75 -8.51
CA GLY A 95 4.03 12.13 -8.72
C GLY A 95 5.06 12.33 -9.85
N GLU A 96 5.56 11.26 -10.45
CA GLU A 96 6.51 11.34 -11.57
C GLU A 96 5.81 11.56 -12.91
N SER A 97 6.52 11.92 -13.98
CA SER A 97 5.92 12.15 -15.31
C SER A 97 5.72 10.88 -16.14
N ASN A 98 6.28 9.74 -15.71
CA ASN A 98 6.28 8.52 -16.49
C ASN A 98 5.03 7.67 -16.21
N GLU A 99 4.03 7.77 -17.08
CA GLU A 99 2.76 7.03 -16.95
C GLU A 99 2.92 5.51 -16.88
N PHE A 100 3.92 4.95 -17.56
CA PHE A 100 4.20 3.50 -17.51
C PHE A 100 4.66 3.08 -16.11
N ILE A 101 5.50 3.88 -15.46
CA ILE A 101 5.94 3.67 -14.07
C ILE A 101 4.79 3.90 -13.10
N GLN A 102 4.00 4.96 -13.27
CA GLN A 102 2.80 5.21 -12.46
C GLN A 102 1.83 4.02 -12.51
N LYS A 103 1.55 3.50 -13.71
CA LYS A 103 0.66 2.36 -13.89
C LYS A 103 1.20 1.11 -13.21
N ALA A 104 2.49 0.81 -13.37
CA ALA A 104 3.11 -0.33 -12.70
C ALA A 104 3.05 -0.19 -11.16
N ALA A 105 3.28 1.02 -10.63
CA ALA A 105 3.23 1.29 -9.19
C ALA A 105 1.80 1.13 -8.64
N SER A 106 0.81 1.71 -9.30
CA SER A 106 -0.61 1.55 -8.94
C SER A 106 -1.05 0.07 -9.01
N GLN A 107 -0.63 -0.67 -10.02
CA GLN A 107 -0.89 -2.12 -10.09
C GLN A 107 -0.26 -2.88 -8.92
N SER A 108 0.99 -2.56 -8.57
CA SER A 108 1.70 -3.16 -7.45
C SER A 108 1.02 -2.86 -6.10
N LEU A 109 0.55 -1.63 -5.90
CA LEU A 109 -0.27 -1.24 -4.74
C LEU A 109 -1.59 -2.01 -4.68
N GLY A 110 -2.27 -2.21 -5.82
CA GLY A 110 -3.47 -3.03 -5.89
C GLY A 110 -3.21 -4.49 -5.48
N ILE A 111 -2.09 -5.06 -5.92
CA ILE A 111 -1.67 -6.41 -5.53
C ILE A 111 -1.37 -6.46 -4.03
N MET A 112 -0.66 -5.47 -3.48
CA MET A 112 -0.41 -5.34 -2.04
C MET A 112 -1.72 -5.38 -1.26
N VAL A 113 -2.66 -4.48 -1.60
CA VAL A 113 -3.99 -4.38 -0.94
C VAL A 113 -4.75 -5.70 -0.98
N GLY A 114 -4.65 -6.47 -2.06
CA GLY A 114 -5.34 -7.75 -2.19
C GLY A 114 -4.74 -8.91 -1.39
N ASN A 115 -3.51 -8.78 -0.88
CA ASN A 115 -2.76 -9.93 -0.33
C ASN A 115 -2.27 -9.75 1.11
N VAL A 116 -2.13 -8.51 1.60
CA VAL A 116 -1.71 -8.23 2.99
C VAL A 116 -2.92 -8.16 3.93
N THR A 117 -2.68 -8.07 5.24
CA THR A 117 -3.79 -7.87 6.20
C THR A 117 -4.47 -6.51 5.93
N PRO A 118 -5.81 -6.45 5.74
CA PRO A 118 -6.49 -5.20 5.38
C PRO A 118 -6.23 -4.03 6.35
N ALA A 119 -6.12 -4.31 7.65
CA ALA A 119 -5.77 -3.28 8.63
C ALA A 119 -4.37 -2.67 8.39
N ARG A 120 -3.40 -3.49 7.95
CA ARG A 120 -2.04 -3.03 7.62
C ARG A 120 -2.02 -2.20 6.34
N ALA A 121 -2.74 -2.64 5.31
CA ALA A 121 -2.94 -1.86 4.08
C ALA A 121 -3.59 -0.50 4.38
N MET A 122 -4.62 -0.48 5.24
CA MET A 122 -5.30 0.75 5.65
C MET A 122 -4.32 1.74 6.30
N THR A 123 -3.54 1.29 7.28
CA THR A 123 -2.53 2.12 7.96
C THR A 123 -1.49 2.67 6.98
N GLY A 124 -0.96 1.84 6.07
CA GLY A 124 0.04 2.25 5.10
C GLY A 124 -0.45 3.27 4.05
N LEU A 125 -1.76 3.35 3.80
CA LEU A 125 -2.35 4.24 2.79
C LEU A 125 -2.94 5.53 3.37
N MET A 126 -3.40 5.51 4.62
CA MET A 126 -4.17 6.60 5.23
C MET A 126 -3.45 7.95 5.20
N ALA A 127 -2.18 8.01 5.61
CA ALA A 127 -1.45 9.27 5.67
C ALA A 127 -1.31 9.91 4.27
N SER A 128 -0.94 9.11 3.27
CA SER A 128 -0.77 9.56 1.89
C SER A 128 -2.07 10.00 1.23
N ALA A 129 -3.22 9.44 1.63
CA ALA A 129 -4.53 9.82 1.08
C ALA A 129 -4.95 11.25 1.48
N VAL A 130 -4.42 11.80 2.59
CA VAL A 130 -4.87 13.09 3.13
C VAL A 130 -3.76 14.14 3.14
N GLN A 131 -2.53 13.75 3.48
CA GLN A 131 -1.46 14.69 3.82
C GLN A 131 -0.49 14.97 2.67
N HIS A 132 -0.51 14.14 1.61
CA HIS A 132 0.47 14.27 0.54
C HIS A 132 0.23 15.53 -0.31
N ARG A 133 1.30 16.26 -0.65
CA ARG A 133 1.19 17.52 -1.40
C ARG A 133 0.68 17.33 -2.84
N ASN A 134 1.14 16.26 -3.50
CA ASN A 134 0.73 15.92 -4.86
C ASN A 134 -0.66 15.26 -4.90
N ALA A 135 -1.57 15.82 -5.69
CA ALA A 135 -2.96 15.38 -5.83
C ALA A 135 -3.10 13.96 -6.44
N LEU A 136 -2.23 13.56 -7.37
CA LEU A 136 -2.26 12.23 -7.98
C LEU A 136 -1.89 11.13 -6.98
N VAL A 137 -0.96 11.44 -6.06
CA VAL A 137 -0.62 10.54 -4.96
C VAL A 137 -1.81 10.36 -4.02
N ARG A 138 -2.47 11.45 -3.64
CA ARG A 138 -3.69 11.38 -2.80
C ARG A 138 -4.81 10.61 -3.49
N LYS A 139 -5.03 10.84 -4.80
CA LYS A 139 -5.99 10.09 -5.61
C LYS A 139 -5.72 8.59 -5.57
N CYS A 140 -4.49 8.17 -5.87
CA CYS A 140 -4.13 6.75 -5.92
C CYS A 140 -4.24 6.09 -4.54
N ALA A 141 -3.79 6.77 -3.48
CA ALA A 141 -3.96 6.28 -2.12
C ALA A 141 -5.46 6.14 -1.75
N ALA A 142 -6.31 7.10 -2.12
CA ALA A 142 -7.74 7.04 -1.88
C ALA A 142 -8.43 5.91 -2.66
N GLU A 143 -8.05 5.67 -3.91
CA GLU A 143 -8.57 4.56 -4.71
C GLU A 143 -8.33 3.20 -4.02
N HIS A 144 -7.10 2.95 -3.61
CA HIS A 144 -6.71 1.71 -2.94
C HIS A 144 -7.29 1.62 -1.52
N LEU A 145 -7.40 2.74 -0.81
CA LEU A 145 -8.04 2.80 0.51
C LEU A 145 -9.52 2.41 0.42
N LEU A 146 -10.23 2.78 -0.66
CA LEU A 146 -11.64 2.38 -0.84
C LEU A 146 -11.75 0.86 -0.91
N SER A 147 -10.87 0.23 -1.70
CA SER A 147 -10.82 -1.24 -1.81
C SER A 147 -10.58 -1.90 -0.45
N VAL A 148 -9.67 -1.35 0.37
CA VAL A 148 -9.41 -1.85 1.73
C VAL A 148 -10.64 -1.72 2.64
N LEU A 149 -11.33 -0.58 2.60
CA LEU A 149 -12.53 -0.35 3.41
C LEU A 149 -13.68 -1.28 3.02
N GLU A 150 -13.86 -1.53 1.72
CA GLU A 150 -14.83 -2.49 1.21
C GLU A 150 -14.51 -3.92 1.68
N GLN A 151 -13.23 -4.32 1.68
CA GLN A 151 -12.78 -5.62 2.19
C GLN A 151 -13.01 -5.78 3.71
N ILE A 152 -12.74 -4.75 4.50
CA ILE A 152 -12.97 -4.79 5.96
C ILE A 152 -14.47 -4.84 6.26
N GLY A 153 -15.25 -4.03 5.54
CA GLY A 153 -16.69 -3.88 5.69
C GLY A 153 -17.08 -2.98 6.86
N ALA A 154 -18.19 -2.26 6.69
CA ALA A 154 -18.67 -1.24 7.62
C ALA A 154 -18.85 -1.76 9.06
N LYS A 155 -19.34 -2.98 9.23
CA LYS A 155 -19.52 -3.58 10.56
C LYS A 155 -18.21 -3.60 11.35
N LYS A 156 -17.11 -4.06 10.75
CA LYS A 156 -15.80 -4.15 11.44
C LYS A 156 -15.18 -2.77 11.65
N LEU A 157 -15.33 -1.87 10.67
CA LEU A 157 -14.84 -0.49 10.78
C LEU A 157 -15.51 0.29 11.91
N LEU A 158 -16.81 0.07 12.14
CA LEU A 158 -17.59 0.78 13.15
C LEU A 158 -17.57 0.13 14.54
N LEU A 159 -17.17 -1.15 14.64
CA LEU A 159 -17.01 -1.87 15.91
C LEU A 159 -15.71 -1.52 16.65
N GLY A 160 -14.88 -0.65 16.10
CA GLY A 160 -13.63 -0.20 16.73
C GLY A 160 -13.84 0.61 18.00
N LYS A 161 -12.72 0.94 18.67
CA LYS A 161 -12.73 1.94 19.75
C LYS A 161 -13.24 3.27 19.20
N ARG A 162 -13.97 4.00 20.02
CA ARG A 162 -14.54 5.32 19.70
C ARG A 162 -13.55 6.24 18.97
N ASP A 163 -12.38 6.48 19.56
CA ASP A 163 -11.37 7.38 19.00
C ASP A 163 -10.87 6.94 17.62
N SER A 164 -10.81 5.63 17.38
CA SER A 164 -10.41 5.07 16.09
C SER A 164 -11.49 5.27 15.02
N THR A 165 -12.76 5.12 15.39
CA THR A 165 -13.90 5.37 14.50
C THR A 165 -14.01 6.85 14.15
N ASP A 166 -13.86 7.74 15.14
CA ASP A 166 -13.91 9.19 14.91
C ASP A 166 -12.74 9.66 14.03
N LEU A 167 -11.53 9.14 14.26
CA LEU A 167 -10.38 9.41 13.40
C LEU A 167 -10.60 8.93 11.96
N LEU A 168 -11.17 7.74 11.79
CA LEU A 168 -11.52 7.20 10.48
C LEU A 168 -12.52 8.13 9.78
N VAL A 169 -13.66 8.44 10.40
CA VAL A 169 -14.69 9.29 9.80
C VAL A 169 -14.13 10.67 9.44
N ASN A 170 -13.36 11.30 10.33
CA ASN A 170 -12.71 12.58 10.07
C ASN A 170 -11.74 12.51 8.88
N THR A 171 -11.00 11.40 8.75
CA THR A 171 -10.12 11.14 7.62
C THR A 171 -10.91 11.03 6.31
N LEU A 172 -12.00 10.26 6.31
CA LEU A 172 -12.84 10.08 5.12
C LEU A 172 -13.53 11.37 4.68
N VAL A 173 -13.96 12.21 5.62
CA VAL A 173 -14.51 13.54 5.34
C VAL A 173 -13.47 14.42 4.65
N LYS A 174 -12.21 14.43 5.14
CA LYS A 174 -11.12 15.18 4.49
C LYS A 174 -10.89 14.71 3.05
N ILE A 175 -10.89 13.39 2.80
CA ILE A 175 -10.76 12.83 1.45
C ILE A 175 -11.97 13.25 0.57
N ALA A 176 -13.18 13.23 1.12
CA ALA A 176 -14.40 13.64 0.41
C ALA A 176 -14.43 15.14 0.05
N GLN A 177 -13.63 15.95 0.76
CA GLN A 177 -13.47 17.39 0.56
C GLN A 177 -12.16 17.77 -0.18
N ASP A 178 -11.41 16.78 -0.69
CA ASP A 178 -10.14 17.01 -1.39
C ASP A 178 -10.27 17.96 -2.59
N SER A 179 -9.19 18.66 -2.96
CA SER A 179 -9.19 19.53 -4.14
C SER A 179 -9.34 18.75 -5.46
N HIS A 180 -8.92 17.48 -5.53
CA HIS A 180 -9.02 16.66 -6.72
C HIS A 180 -10.38 15.93 -6.82
N PRO A 181 -11.10 16.03 -7.96
CA PRO A 181 -12.46 15.48 -8.11
C PRO A 181 -12.56 13.97 -7.88
N ASP A 182 -11.63 13.18 -8.43
CA ASP A 182 -11.62 11.73 -8.23
C ASP A 182 -11.39 11.33 -6.77
N THR A 183 -10.47 12.01 -6.07
CA THR A 183 -10.22 11.80 -4.64
C THR A 183 -11.50 12.05 -3.84
N ARG A 184 -12.23 13.14 -4.13
CA ARG A 184 -13.53 13.39 -3.50
C ARG A 184 -14.54 12.28 -3.80
N CYS A 185 -14.55 11.76 -5.03
CA CYS A 185 -15.43 10.66 -5.41
C CYS A 185 -15.16 9.41 -4.56
N TYR A 186 -13.89 9.03 -4.40
CA TYR A 186 -13.50 7.92 -3.54
C TYR A 186 -13.88 8.17 -2.07
N GLY A 187 -13.62 9.37 -1.53
CA GLY A 187 -14.02 9.73 -0.16
C GLY A 187 -15.52 9.60 0.07
N ARG A 188 -16.35 10.09 -0.87
CA ARG A 188 -17.82 9.92 -0.78
C ARG A 188 -18.25 8.46 -0.84
N LYS A 189 -17.62 7.64 -1.70
CA LYS A 189 -17.90 6.19 -1.75
C LYS A 189 -17.56 5.51 -0.41
N MET A 190 -16.42 5.84 0.20
CA MET A 190 -16.03 5.31 1.51
C MET A 190 -17.03 5.71 2.61
N LEU A 191 -17.47 6.97 2.63
CA LEU A 191 -18.51 7.42 3.57
C LEU A 191 -19.82 6.66 3.36
N ASN A 192 -20.22 6.41 2.11
CA ASN A 192 -21.40 5.62 1.80
C ASN A 192 -21.27 4.16 2.28
N VAL A 193 -20.08 3.56 2.22
CA VAL A 193 -19.83 2.22 2.80
C VAL A 193 -20.21 2.22 4.29
N LEU A 194 -19.82 3.26 5.05
CA LEU A 194 -20.15 3.36 6.46
C LEU A 194 -21.63 3.67 6.72
N ILE A 195 -22.18 4.70 6.04
CA ILE A 195 -23.54 5.20 6.24
C ILE A 195 -24.61 4.16 5.88
N SER A 196 -24.34 3.31 4.88
CA SER A 196 -25.27 2.25 4.46
C SER A 196 -25.43 1.15 5.52
N HIS A 197 -24.64 1.15 6.59
CA HIS A 197 -24.76 0.17 7.65
C HIS A 197 -25.99 0.49 8.55
N PRO A 198 -26.95 -0.43 8.78
CA PRO A 198 -28.20 -0.15 9.49
C PRO A 198 -28.05 0.38 10.92
N LYS A 199 -26.89 0.15 11.53
CA LYS A 199 -26.55 0.61 12.89
C LYS A 199 -25.59 1.81 12.90
N PHE A 200 -25.36 2.46 11.77
CA PHE A 200 -24.42 3.58 11.66
C PHE A 200 -24.71 4.68 12.69
N ASP A 201 -25.95 5.13 12.80
CA ASP A 201 -26.35 6.15 13.80
C ASP A 201 -26.10 5.70 15.24
N ARG A 202 -26.26 4.41 15.53
CA ARG A 202 -25.97 3.86 16.87
C ARG A 202 -24.48 3.90 17.17
N TYR A 203 -23.64 3.56 16.19
CA TYR A 203 -22.19 3.61 16.35
C TYR A 203 -21.68 5.05 16.47
N LEU A 204 -22.26 6.00 15.72
CA LEU A 204 -21.97 7.43 15.85
C LEU A 204 -22.44 8.01 17.20
N LYS A 205 -23.60 7.60 17.70
CA LYS A 205 -24.10 8.06 19.02
C LYS A 205 -23.24 7.52 20.17
N LEU A 206 -22.73 6.29 20.05
CA LEU A 206 -21.74 5.75 20.98
C LEU A 206 -20.38 6.48 20.89
N SER A 207 -20.14 7.20 19.79
CA SER A 207 -18.95 8.03 19.57
C SER A 207 -19.17 9.53 19.82
N ALA A 208 -20.37 9.96 20.19
CA ALA A 208 -20.64 11.34 20.63
C ALA A 208 -20.18 11.53 22.09
N PRO A 209 -19.65 12.72 22.48
CA PRO A 209 -19.33 12.98 23.88
C PRO A 209 -20.61 12.83 24.70
N SER A 210 -20.55 12.19 25.88
CA SER A 210 -21.56 12.48 26.88
C SER A 210 -21.49 13.99 27.07
N ARG A 211 -22.54 14.69 26.65
CA ARG A 211 -22.75 16.06 27.09
C ARG A 211 -23.21 15.92 28.53
N ASP A 212 -22.26 15.66 29.42
CA ASP A 212 -22.50 15.82 30.84
C ASP A 212 -22.56 17.33 31.08
N LEU A 213 -23.73 17.72 31.60
CA LEU A 213 -24.20 19.05 31.93
C LEU A 213 -23.29 19.79 32.91
#